data_AF-A0A853CRF0-F1
#
_entry.id   AF-A0A853CRF0-F1
#
_cell.length_a   1.000
_cell.length_b   1.000
_cell.length_c   1.000
_cell.angle_alpha   90.00
_cell.angle_beta   90.00
_cell.angle_gamma   90.00
#
_symmetry.space_group_name_H-M   'P 1'
#
loop_
_entity.id
_entity.type
_entity.pdbx_description
1 polymer ?
#
loop_
_entity_poly.entity_id
_entity_poly.type
_entity_poly.pdbx_seq_one_letter_code
_entity_poly.pdbx_strand_id
1 'polypeptide(L)'
;MSGPHAPTGADQEEVYTWTGRARRWLLKVLPPEKLLPQDQPSYVSSWIYVFGMASLAALAVVIASGLVLSLNGPAWYHVSGLGHFTNSVHLWSVELFFLLMVVHLWGKYWMAAWRGGRVLTWITGVIAFAVSIAAAFTGYLLQTNFDSQWIAFQGKDALNAVGIGAWFNVADLGQMLTWHIVLLPIGVGAIVVLHVLLVRVHGVVPPIDATENDDQVVHPYNESTYDESTFNESGAPR
;
A
#
# COMPACT_ATOMS: atom_id res chain seq x y z
N MET A 1 -25.61 -27.10 -33.75
CA MET A 1 -26.14 -27.48 -32.41
C MET A 1 -25.02 -28.19 -31.66
N SER A 2 -24.20 -27.45 -30.93
CA SER A 2 -23.15 -28.02 -30.07
C SER A 2 -23.66 -27.99 -28.64
N GLY A 3 -23.80 -29.16 -28.02
CA GLY A 3 -24.32 -29.30 -26.65
C GLY A 3 -23.37 -28.71 -25.60
N PRO A 4 -23.84 -28.50 -24.35
CA PRO A 4 -23.03 -27.95 -23.29
C PRO A 4 -21.85 -28.89 -22.96
N HIS A 5 -20.63 -28.34 -22.97
CA HIS A 5 -19.41 -29.04 -22.56
C HIS A 5 -19.56 -29.53 -21.12
N ALA A 6 -19.56 -30.85 -20.90
CA ALA A 6 -19.44 -31.42 -19.57
C ALA A 6 -18.03 -31.12 -19.02
N PRO A 7 -17.91 -30.63 -17.77
CA PRO A 7 -16.61 -30.33 -17.18
C PRO A 7 -15.78 -31.63 -17.07
N THR A 8 -14.55 -31.56 -17.56
CA THR A 8 -13.62 -32.69 -17.58
C THR A 8 -13.02 -32.93 -16.19
N GLY A 9 -12.50 -34.13 -15.93
CA GLY A 9 -11.96 -34.50 -14.61
C GLY A 9 -10.87 -33.56 -14.07
N ALA A 10 -10.12 -32.90 -14.95
CA ALA A 10 -9.12 -31.89 -14.60
C ALA A 10 -9.77 -30.63 -13.96
N ASP A 11 -10.94 -30.23 -14.46
CA ASP A 11 -11.71 -29.10 -13.94
C ASP A 11 -12.24 -29.39 -12.53
N GLN A 12 -12.52 -30.67 -12.23
CA GLN A 12 -12.94 -31.13 -10.91
C GLN A 12 -11.76 -31.30 -9.95
N GLU A 13 -10.61 -31.84 -10.39
CA GLU A 13 -9.40 -31.92 -9.55
C GLU A 13 -8.86 -30.54 -9.14
N GLU A 14 -8.99 -29.53 -10.00
CA GLU A 14 -8.72 -28.13 -9.65
C GLU A 14 -9.69 -27.57 -8.58
N VAL A 15 -10.86 -28.19 -8.36
CA VAL A 15 -11.82 -27.77 -7.29
C VAL A 15 -11.42 -28.32 -5.93
N TYR A 16 -10.79 -29.49 -5.89
CA TYR A 16 -10.47 -30.17 -4.64
C TYR A 16 -9.15 -29.70 -4.01
N THR A 17 -8.24 -29.12 -4.79
CA THR A 17 -6.99 -28.58 -4.25
C THR A 17 -7.20 -27.18 -3.65
N TRP A 18 -6.60 -26.94 -2.46
CA TRP A 18 -6.65 -25.63 -1.81
C TRP A 18 -6.07 -24.52 -2.69
N THR A 19 -5.03 -24.84 -3.47
CA THR A 19 -4.44 -23.97 -4.48
C THR A 19 -5.40 -23.65 -5.62
N GLY A 20 -6.18 -24.61 -6.12
CA GLY A 20 -7.18 -24.38 -7.17
C GLY A 20 -8.40 -23.57 -6.69
N ARG A 21 -8.81 -23.73 -5.43
CA ARG A 21 -9.80 -22.84 -4.79
C ARG A 21 -9.25 -21.43 -4.58
N ALA A 22 -8.02 -21.29 -4.10
CA ALA A 22 -7.36 -20.00 -3.92
C ALA A 22 -7.19 -19.27 -5.26
N ARG A 23 -6.75 -19.98 -6.31
CA ARG A 23 -6.63 -19.46 -7.68
C ARG A 23 -7.95 -18.96 -8.22
N ARG A 24 -9.04 -19.73 -8.11
CA ARG A 24 -10.37 -19.30 -8.57
C ARG A 24 -10.90 -18.10 -7.80
N TRP A 25 -10.73 -18.10 -6.48
CA TRP A 25 -11.12 -16.96 -5.67
C TRP A 25 -10.31 -15.71 -6.03
N LEU A 26 -9.00 -15.86 -6.22
CA LEU A 26 -8.11 -14.78 -6.65
C LEU A 26 -8.50 -14.25 -8.02
N LEU A 27 -8.73 -15.11 -9.02
CA LEU A 27 -9.15 -14.70 -10.36
C LEU A 27 -10.54 -14.06 -10.37
N LYS A 28 -11.44 -14.47 -9.47
CA LYS A 28 -12.77 -13.88 -9.33
C LYS A 28 -12.73 -12.49 -8.68
N VAL A 29 -11.85 -12.28 -7.70
CA VAL A 29 -11.73 -11.02 -6.94
C VAL A 29 -10.78 -10.03 -7.65
N LEU A 30 -9.69 -10.54 -8.21
CA LEU A 30 -8.62 -9.83 -8.92
C LEU A 30 -8.38 -10.48 -10.30
N PRO A 31 -9.27 -10.28 -11.29
CA PRO A 31 -8.98 -10.60 -12.68
C PRO A 31 -7.69 -9.89 -13.12
N PRO A 32 -6.85 -10.49 -13.98
CA PRO A 32 -5.63 -9.85 -14.49
C PRO A 32 -5.89 -8.48 -15.12
N GLU A 33 -7.07 -8.28 -15.73
CA GLU A 33 -7.45 -6.98 -16.31
C GLU A 33 -7.60 -5.88 -15.26
N LYS A 34 -7.94 -6.20 -13.99
CA LYS A 34 -7.99 -5.21 -12.89
C LYS A 34 -6.61 -4.84 -12.34
N LEU A 35 -5.65 -5.74 -12.43
CA LEU A 35 -4.28 -5.50 -11.95
C LEU A 35 -3.51 -4.61 -12.93
N LEU A 36 -3.75 -4.76 -14.24
CA LEU A 36 -3.12 -3.98 -15.31
C LEU A 36 -4.17 -3.36 -16.26
N PRO A 37 -4.96 -2.35 -15.82
CA PRO A 37 -5.93 -1.68 -16.68
C PRO A 37 -5.22 -0.90 -17.80
N GLN A 38 -5.76 -0.98 -19.02
CA GLN A 38 -5.30 -0.20 -20.18
C GLN A 38 -5.82 1.25 -20.14
N ASP A 39 -6.93 1.49 -19.43
CA ASP A 39 -7.60 2.79 -19.34
C ASP A 39 -7.64 3.31 -17.90
N GLN A 40 -7.42 4.62 -17.73
CA GLN A 40 -7.48 5.31 -16.43
C GLN A 40 -8.53 6.44 -16.50
N PRO A 41 -9.45 6.56 -15.51
CA PRO A 41 -10.45 7.62 -15.51
C PRO A 41 -9.83 9.02 -15.61
N SER A 42 -10.45 9.91 -16.37
CA SER A 42 -9.99 11.29 -16.60
C SER A 42 -9.82 12.08 -15.30
N TYR A 43 -10.65 11.84 -14.29
CA TYR A 43 -10.55 12.50 -12.98
C TYR A 43 -9.31 12.09 -12.17
N VAL A 44 -8.64 10.97 -12.50
CA VAL A 44 -7.37 10.58 -11.86
C VAL A 44 -6.21 11.48 -12.31
N SER A 45 -6.40 12.26 -13.37
CA SER A 45 -5.50 13.36 -13.75
C SER A 45 -5.54 14.54 -12.76
N SER A 46 -6.44 14.52 -11.77
CA SER A 46 -6.42 15.53 -10.69
C SER A 46 -5.23 15.32 -9.76
N TRP A 47 -4.50 16.40 -9.49
CA TRP A 47 -3.29 16.45 -8.65
C TRP A 47 -3.40 15.68 -7.33
N ILE A 48 -4.59 15.66 -6.72
CA ILE A 48 -4.82 15.01 -5.42
C ILE A 48 -4.66 13.49 -5.45
N TYR A 49 -4.73 12.84 -6.61
CA TYR A 49 -4.53 11.39 -6.74
C TYR A 49 -3.05 10.99 -6.82
N VAL A 50 -2.14 11.93 -7.09
CA VAL A 50 -0.68 11.67 -7.14
C VAL A 50 -0.13 11.25 -5.79
N PHE A 51 -0.67 11.80 -4.69
CA PHE A 51 -0.13 11.57 -3.35
C PHE A 51 -0.12 10.10 -2.92
N GLY A 52 -1.09 9.29 -3.37
CA GLY A 52 -1.08 7.85 -3.05
C GLY A 52 0.11 7.12 -3.68
N MET A 53 0.36 7.37 -4.96
CA MET A 53 1.51 6.80 -5.67
C MET A 53 2.84 7.37 -5.17
N ALA A 54 2.87 8.66 -4.85
CA ALA A 54 4.05 9.31 -4.28
C ALA A 54 4.41 8.72 -2.91
N SER A 55 3.43 8.43 -2.04
CA SER A 55 3.66 7.72 -0.77
C SER A 55 4.22 6.32 -0.99
N LEU A 56 3.74 5.56 -1.98
CA LEU A 56 4.29 4.25 -2.32
C LEU A 56 5.74 4.34 -2.81
N ALA A 57 6.04 5.32 -3.66
CA ALA A 57 7.40 5.56 -4.14
C ALA A 57 8.35 5.94 -2.99
N ALA A 58 7.91 6.83 -2.10
CA ALA A 58 8.68 7.19 -0.90
C ALA A 58 8.92 5.97 0.01
N LEU A 59 7.91 5.15 0.25
CA LEU A 59 8.05 3.90 1.01
C LEU A 59 9.07 2.95 0.39
N ALA A 60 9.09 2.82 -0.93
CA ALA A 60 10.08 1.99 -1.63
C ALA A 60 11.52 2.50 -1.39
N VAL A 61 11.72 3.82 -1.40
CA VAL A 61 13.03 4.44 -1.09
C VAL A 61 13.40 4.25 0.38
N VAL A 62 12.44 4.38 1.31
CA VAL A 62 12.63 4.10 2.74
C VAL A 62 13.11 2.66 2.94
N ILE A 63 12.43 1.69 2.34
CA ILE A 63 12.80 0.27 2.45
C ILE A 63 14.18 0.01 1.82
N ALA A 64 14.43 0.51 0.61
CA ALA A 64 15.70 0.29 -0.08
C ALA A 64 16.89 0.88 0.70
N SER A 65 16.78 2.11 1.16
CA SER A 65 17.83 2.76 1.95
C SER A 65 18.02 2.10 3.33
N GLY A 66 16.94 1.66 3.98
CA GLY A 66 17.00 0.93 5.25
C GLY A 66 17.64 -0.45 5.12
N LEU A 67 17.39 -1.16 4.01
CA LEU A 67 18.08 -2.41 3.68
C LEU A 67 19.58 -2.19 3.51
N VAL A 68 19.98 -1.14 2.78
CA VAL A 68 21.41 -0.80 2.63
C VAL A 68 22.05 -0.49 4.00
N LEU A 69 21.40 0.29 4.86
CA LEU A 69 21.92 0.57 6.20
C LEU A 69 22.04 -0.69 7.06
N SER A 70 20.98 -1.51 7.10
CA SER A 70 20.95 -2.72 7.92
C SER A 70 21.98 -3.77 7.50
N LEU A 71 22.23 -3.94 6.20
CA LEU A 71 23.25 -4.86 5.68
C LEU A 71 24.68 -4.45 6.04
N ASN A 72 24.95 -3.15 6.21
CA ASN A 72 26.28 -2.65 6.60
C ASN A 72 26.45 -2.53 8.12
N GLY A 73 25.37 -2.73 8.89
CA GLY A 73 25.35 -2.69 10.34
C GLY A 73 25.01 -1.31 10.93
N PRO A 74 24.47 -1.28 12.17
CA PRO A 74 23.86 -0.08 12.76
C PRO A 74 24.85 1.07 13.02
N ALA A 75 26.15 0.80 13.09
CA ALA A 75 27.18 1.82 13.32
C ALA A 75 27.77 2.39 12.02
N TRP A 76 27.46 1.82 10.85
CA TRP A 76 28.13 2.15 9.59
C TRP A 76 28.00 3.62 9.21
N TYR A 77 26.85 4.22 9.49
CA TYR A 77 26.62 5.63 9.18
C TYR A 77 27.49 6.57 10.00
N HIS A 78 28.07 6.17 11.14
CA HIS A 78 28.96 7.01 11.94
C HIS A 78 30.40 7.03 11.45
N VAL A 79 30.79 6.04 10.64
CA VAL A 79 32.19 5.80 10.28
C VAL A 79 32.47 5.94 8.79
N SER A 80 31.43 6.16 7.97
CA SER A 80 31.54 6.25 6.52
C SER A 80 30.76 7.45 5.98
N GLY A 81 31.38 8.23 5.10
CA GLY A 81 30.70 9.31 4.38
C GLY A 81 29.55 8.79 3.51
N LEU A 82 29.70 7.61 2.90
CA LEU A 82 28.61 6.95 2.17
C LEU A 82 27.50 6.52 3.13
N GLY A 83 27.85 5.99 4.30
CA GLY A 83 26.89 5.63 5.33
C GLY A 83 26.10 6.84 5.85
N HIS A 84 26.75 7.96 6.12
CA HIS A 84 26.11 9.22 6.46
C HIS A 84 25.14 9.71 5.37
N PHE A 85 25.54 9.60 4.10
CA PHE A 85 24.68 9.94 2.97
C PHE A 85 23.46 9.01 2.89
N THR A 86 23.65 7.69 2.98
CA THR A 86 22.53 6.72 2.98
C THR A 86 21.59 6.95 4.16
N ASN A 87 22.12 7.24 5.35
CA ASN A 87 21.31 7.61 6.51
C ASN A 87 20.51 8.89 6.29
N SER A 88 21.10 9.89 5.64
CA SER A 88 20.40 11.11 5.25
C SER A 88 19.28 10.82 4.25
N VAL A 89 19.55 10.00 3.23
CA VAL A 89 18.52 9.57 2.26
C VAL A 89 17.38 8.84 2.97
N HIS A 90 17.70 7.94 3.91
CA HIS A 90 16.70 7.22 4.69
C HIS A 90 15.82 8.18 5.49
N LEU A 91 16.43 9.08 6.28
CA LEU A 91 15.71 10.08 7.07
C LEU A 91 14.81 10.97 6.20
N TRP A 92 15.34 11.57 5.14
CA TRP A 92 14.54 12.44 4.26
C TRP A 92 13.45 11.69 3.50
N SER A 93 13.68 10.41 3.15
CA SER A 93 12.63 9.59 2.54
C SER A 93 11.48 9.28 3.52
N VAL A 94 11.76 9.13 4.82
CA VAL A 94 10.73 8.99 5.86
C VAL A 94 9.93 10.29 6.00
N GLU A 95 10.59 11.45 6.04
CA GLU A 95 9.90 12.75 6.10
C GLU A 95 8.96 12.95 4.90
N LEU A 96 9.44 12.67 3.69
CA LEU A 96 8.62 12.73 2.48
C LEU A 96 7.47 11.72 2.52
N PHE A 97 7.72 10.50 2.98
CA PHE A 97 6.69 9.47 3.11
C PHE A 97 5.55 9.93 4.02
N PHE A 98 5.85 10.48 5.19
CA PHE A 98 4.84 10.99 6.12
C PHE A 98 4.11 12.22 5.58
N LEU A 99 4.83 13.18 5.02
CA LEU A 99 4.22 14.37 4.42
C LEU A 99 3.20 13.97 3.35
N LEU A 100 3.62 13.13 2.40
CA LEU A 100 2.76 12.66 1.31
C LEU A 100 1.58 11.84 1.85
N MET A 101 1.81 11.01 2.86
CA MET A 101 0.78 10.16 3.44
C MET A 101 -0.26 10.94 4.25
N VAL A 102 0.14 12.00 4.96
CA VAL A 102 -0.81 12.90 5.65
C VAL A 102 -1.66 13.65 4.64
N VAL A 103 -1.05 14.20 3.58
CA VAL A 103 -1.80 14.86 2.51
C VAL A 103 -2.74 13.88 1.81
N HIS A 104 -2.29 12.64 1.57
CA HIS A 104 -3.13 11.57 1.04
C HIS A 104 -4.32 11.27 1.95
N LEU A 105 -4.08 11.06 3.26
CA LEU A 105 -5.10 10.75 4.24
C LEU A 105 -6.14 11.87 4.34
N TRP A 106 -5.71 13.12 4.49
CA TRP A 106 -6.61 14.27 4.57
C TRP A 106 -7.36 14.51 3.27
N GLY A 107 -6.68 14.45 2.13
CA GLY A 107 -7.32 14.57 0.82
C GLY A 107 -8.41 13.53 0.63
N LYS A 108 -8.13 12.27 0.94
CA LYS A 108 -9.12 11.18 0.84
C LYS A 108 -10.20 11.25 1.91
N TYR A 109 -9.89 11.83 3.07
CA TYR A 109 -10.91 12.11 4.08
C TYR A 109 -11.95 13.10 3.54
N TRP A 110 -11.52 14.27 3.07
CA TRP A 110 -12.44 15.29 2.57
C TRP A 110 -13.17 14.91 1.29
N MET A 111 -12.59 14.01 0.48
CA MET A 111 -13.26 13.41 -0.68
C MET A 111 -14.29 12.31 -0.32
N ALA A 112 -14.46 12.00 0.97
CA ALA A 112 -15.31 10.92 1.45
C ALA A 112 -14.97 9.56 0.80
N ALA A 113 -13.67 9.25 0.70
CA ALA A 113 -13.16 8.07 -0.02
C ALA A 113 -13.64 6.72 0.54
N TRP A 114 -14.18 6.71 1.77
CA TRP A 114 -14.78 5.53 2.39
C TRP A 114 -16.16 5.15 1.81
N ARG A 115 -16.83 6.06 1.06
CA ARG A 115 -18.14 5.80 0.44
C ARG A 115 -18.07 4.70 -0.62
N GLY A 116 -19.19 4.02 -0.86
CA GLY A 116 -19.37 3.12 -2.00
C GLY A 116 -18.64 1.80 -1.83
N GLY A 117 -18.74 1.17 -0.65
CA GLY A 117 -18.12 -0.13 -0.36
C GLY A 117 -16.63 -0.07 0.02
N ARG A 118 -15.99 1.10 0.00
CA ARG A 118 -14.55 1.28 0.24
C ARG A 118 -14.16 1.53 1.70
N VAL A 119 -15.04 1.20 2.65
CA VAL A 119 -14.77 1.36 4.09
C VAL A 119 -13.54 0.54 4.51
N LEU A 120 -13.36 -0.68 3.98
CA LEU A 120 -12.18 -1.49 4.26
C LEU A 120 -10.89 -0.87 3.68
N THR A 121 -10.95 -0.26 2.50
CA THR A 121 -9.84 0.49 1.93
C THR A 121 -9.44 1.66 2.83
N TRP A 122 -10.42 2.38 3.38
CA TRP A 122 -10.18 3.45 4.33
C TRP A 122 -9.55 2.96 5.63
N ILE A 123 -10.11 1.91 6.25
CA ILE A 123 -9.59 1.33 7.49
C ILE A 123 -8.16 0.84 7.31
N THR A 124 -7.85 0.13 6.23
CA THR A 124 -6.48 -0.33 5.95
C THR A 124 -5.50 0.83 5.79
N GLY A 125 -5.93 1.95 5.20
CA GLY A 125 -5.12 3.18 5.12
C GLY A 125 -4.81 3.78 6.49
N VAL A 126 -5.82 3.87 7.37
CA VAL A 126 -5.64 4.37 8.75
C VAL A 126 -4.70 3.45 9.55
N ILE A 127 -4.88 2.13 9.43
CA ILE A 127 -4.00 1.15 10.10
C ILE A 127 -2.56 1.26 9.54
N ALA A 128 -2.38 1.39 8.23
CA ALA A 128 -1.06 1.59 7.62
C ALA A 128 -0.37 2.84 8.17
N PHE A 129 -1.11 3.94 8.32
CA PHE A 129 -0.59 5.17 8.91
C PHE A 129 -0.17 4.97 10.37
N ALA A 130 -1.01 4.34 11.20
CA ALA A 130 -0.70 4.08 12.61
C ALA A 130 0.51 3.15 12.80
N VAL A 131 0.61 2.06 12.03
CA VAL A 131 1.77 1.16 12.09
C VAL A 131 3.04 1.85 11.58
N SER A 132 2.91 2.72 10.58
CA SER A 132 4.03 3.53 10.10
C SER A 132 4.56 4.48 11.17
N ILE A 133 3.69 5.09 11.99
CA ILE A 133 4.11 5.92 13.14
C ILE A 133 4.97 5.09 14.10
N ALA A 134 4.57 3.86 14.42
CA ALA A 134 5.35 2.96 15.26
C ALA A 134 6.71 2.61 14.62
N ALA A 135 6.74 2.37 13.30
CA ALA A 135 7.97 2.15 12.56
C ALA A 135 8.90 3.37 12.61
N ALA A 136 8.38 4.57 12.38
CA ALA A 136 9.15 5.81 12.45
C ALA A 136 9.69 6.07 13.86
N PHE A 137 8.86 5.86 14.88
CA PHE A 137 9.27 6.00 16.27
C PHE A 137 10.44 5.06 16.59
N THR A 138 10.29 3.76 16.34
CA THR A 138 11.37 2.78 16.60
C THR A 138 12.65 3.09 15.81
N GLY A 139 12.55 3.60 14.58
CA GLY A 139 13.71 4.03 13.79
C GLY A 139 14.39 5.27 14.35
N TYR A 140 13.61 6.23 14.85
CA TYR A 140 14.14 7.44 15.50
C TYR A 140 14.99 7.10 16.72
N LEU A 141 14.58 6.09 17.49
CA LEU A 141 15.35 5.62 18.67
C LEU A 141 16.71 5.03 18.29
N LEU A 142 16.93 4.65 17.02
CA LEU A 142 18.19 4.11 16.53
C LEU A 142 19.20 5.17 16.11
N GLN A 143 18.85 6.47 16.17
CA GLN A 143 19.77 7.54 15.76
C GLN A 143 20.97 7.71 16.71
N THR A 144 20.97 7.05 17.87
CA THR A 144 22.06 7.04 18.86
C THR A 144 22.60 8.43 19.24
N ASN A 145 21.77 9.47 19.11
CA ASN A 145 22.06 10.84 19.51
C ASN A 145 21.34 11.19 20.82
N PHE A 146 21.65 12.35 21.39
CA PHE A 146 21.09 12.78 22.68
C PHE A 146 19.55 12.85 22.66
N ASP A 147 18.98 13.31 21.55
CA ASP A 147 17.53 13.48 21.42
C ASP A 147 16.79 12.13 21.37
N SER A 148 17.30 11.18 20.57
CA SER A 148 16.77 9.81 20.51
C SER A 148 16.81 9.10 21.86
N GLN A 149 17.85 9.33 22.67
CA GLN A 149 17.94 8.80 24.03
C GLN A 149 16.90 9.42 24.95
N TRP A 150 16.73 10.74 24.91
CA TRP A 150 15.72 11.44 25.72
C TRP A 150 14.30 10.96 25.39
N ILE A 151 13.98 10.85 24.09
CA ILE A 151 12.69 10.36 23.62
C ILE A 151 12.47 8.88 24.00
N ALA A 152 13.52 8.05 23.95
CA ALA A 152 13.41 6.65 24.39
C ALA A 152 13.00 6.56 25.86
N PHE A 153 13.61 7.35 26.75
CA PHE A 153 13.25 7.33 28.17
C PHE A 153 11.83 7.87 28.44
N GLN A 154 11.43 8.94 27.75
CA GLN A 154 10.05 9.46 27.86
C GLN A 154 9.01 8.43 27.36
N GLY A 155 9.29 7.79 26.23
CA GLY A 155 8.43 6.73 25.69
C GLY A 155 8.36 5.51 26.61
N LYS A 156 9.49 5.15 27.24
CA LYS A 156 9.56 4.05 28.20
C LYS A 156 8.66 4.28 29.39
N ASP A 157 8.66 5.49 29.95
CA ASP A 157 7.81 5.83 31.10
C ASP A 157 6.32 5.72 30.75
N ALA A 158 5.92 6.23 29.58
CA ALA A 158 4.55 6.09 29.09
C ALA A 158 4.15 4.61 28.88
N LEU A 159 5.04 3.79 28.30
CA LEU A 159 4.78 2.37 28.05
C LEU A 159 4.76 1.53 29.33
N ASN A 160 5.56 1.88 30.33
CA ASN A 160 5.52 1.27 31.66
C ASN A 160 4.19 1.57 32.35
N ALA A 161 3.67 2.80 32.24
CA ALA A 161 2.42 3.20 32.87
C ALA A 161 1.20 2.40 32.36
N VAL A 162 1.22 1.95 31.10
CA VAL A 162 0.17 1.10 30.50
C VAL A 162 0.49 -0.40 30.57
N GLY A 163 1.54 -0.79 31.29
CA GLY A 163 1.88 -2.20 31.55
C GLY A 163 2.60 -2.93 30.41
N ILE A 164 2.99 -2.24 29.34
CA ILE A 164 3.63 -2.83 28.16
C ILE A 164 5.17 -2.91 28.33
N GLY A 165 5.75 -1.97 29.08
CA GLY A 165 7.20 -1.81 29.18
C GLY A 165 7.97 -2.92 29.91
N ALA A 166 7.28 -3.88 30.53
CA ALA A 166 7.91 -5.07 31.12
C ALA A 166 8.55 -5.99 30.06
N TRP A 167 8.02 -6.00 28.84
CA TRP A 167 8.55 -6.78 27.72
C TRP A 167 9.07 -5.89 26.58
N PHE A 168 8.41 -4.77 26.31
CA PHE A 168 8.76 -3.86 25.23
C PHE A 168 9.49 -2.63 25.77
N ASN A 169 10.82 -2.72 25.82
CA ASN A 169 11.69 -1.67 26.32
C ASN A 169 12.22 -0.82 25.18
N VAL A 170 11.66 0.37 24.99
CA VAL A 170 12.09 1.30 23.94
C VAL A 170 13.48 1.90 24.16
N ALA A 171 14.05 1.77 25.35
CA ALA A 171 15.45 2.11 25.60
C ALA A 171 16.44 0.99 25.25
N ASP A 172 15.95 -0.21 24.88
CA ASP A 172 16.78 -1.30 24.39
C ASP A 172 17.01 -1.16 22.88
N LEU A 173 18.23 -0.76 22.51
CA LEU A 173 18.63 -0.58 21.10
C LEU A 173 18.52 -1.87 20.29
N GLY A 174 18.84 -3.04 20.87
CA GLY A 174 18.78 -4.31 20.14
C GLY A 174 17.35 -4.74 19.86
N GLN A 175 16.46 -4.56 20.84
CA GLN A 175 15.03 -4.78 20.66
C GLN A 175 14.45 -3.81 19.63
N MET A 176 14.73 -2.51 19.75
CA MET A 176 14.20 -1.51 18.82
C MET A 176 14.72 -1.72 17.39
N LEU A 177 15.99 -2.13 17.24
CA LEU A 177 16.56 -2.46 15.94
C LEU A 177 15.80 -3.61 15.28
N THR A 178 15.54 -4.69 16.01
CA THR A 178 14.86 -5.88 15.47
C THR A 178 13.41 -5.57 15.09
N TRP A 179 12.70 -4.81 15.92
CA TRP A 179 11.34 -4.34 15.60
C TRP A 179 11.32 -3.47 14.34
N HIS A 180 12.28 -2.55 14.23
CA HIS A 180 12.33 -1.56 13.17
C HIS A 180 12.73 -2.14 11.81
N ILE A 181 13.64 -3.12 11.75
CA ILE A 181 14.14 -3.66 10.48
C ILE A 181 13.41 -4.93 10.02
N VAL A 182 12.74 -5.65 10.94
CA VAL A 182 12.06 -6.92 10.63
C VAL A 182 10.54 -6.77 10.70
N LEU A 183 9.99 -6.68 11.91
CA LEU A 183 8.57 -6.90 12.14
C LEU A 183 7.71 -5.75 11.60
N LEU A 184 8.10 -4.51 11.88
CA LEU A 184 7.31 -3.33 11.47
C LEU A 184 7.32 -3.11 9.95
N PRO A 185 8.45 -3.20 9.22
CA PRO A 185 8.44 -3.08 7.76
C PRO A 185 7.63 -4.17 7.07
N ILE A 186 7.68 -5.41 7.56
CA ILE A 186 6.83 -6.50 7.06
C ILE A 186 5.36 -6.18 7.31
N GLY A 187 5.02 -5.71 8.52
CA GLY A 187 3.66 -5.30 8.86
C GLY A 187 3.13 -4.19 7.95
N VAL A 188 3.89 -3.10 7.80
CA VAL A 188 3.54 -1.99 6.89
C VAL A 188 3.39 -2.49 5.46
N GLY A 189 4.37 -3.27 4.96
CA GLY A 189 4.33 -3.81 3.60
C GLY A 189 3.10 -4.68 3.33
N ALA A 190 2.76 -5.58 4.26
CA ALA A 190 1.58 -6.43 4.12
C ALA A 190 0.27 -5.64 4.10
N ILE A 191 0.13 -4.64 4.99
CA ILE A 191 -1.05 -3.78 5.03
C ILE A 191 -1.13 -2.92 3.76
N VAL A 192 -0.02 -2.39 3.27
CA VAL A 192 0.03 -1.58 2.05
C VAL A 192 -0.33 -2.41 0.82
N VAL A 193 0.18 -3.64 0.71
CA VAL A 193 -0.23 -4.56 -0.37
C VAL A 193 -1.73 -4.80 -0.33
N LEU A 194 -2.28 -5.12 0.85
CA LEU A 194 -3.74 -5.28 1.02
C LEU A 194 -4.50 -4.02 0.63
N HIS A 195 -4.04 -2.85 1.07
CA HIS A 195 -4.64 -1.56 0.76
C HIS A 195 -4.69 -1.31 -0.76
N VAL A 196 -3.57 -1.51 -1.46
CA VAL A 196 -3.49 -1.36 -2.92
C VAL A 196 -4.40 -2.36 -3.64
N LEU A 197 -4.45 -3.62 -3.20
CA LEU A 197 -5.36 -4.61 -3.77
C LEU A 197 -6.83 -4.18 -3.60
N LEU A 198 -7.22 -3.66 -2.43
CA LEU A 198 -8.58 -3.15 -2.20
C LEU A 198 -8.92 -1.95 -3.09
N VAL A 199 -7.95 -1.05 -3.33
CA VAL A 199 -8.09 0.06 -4.29
C VAL A 199 -8.29 -0.48 -5.71
N ARG A 200 -7.51 -1.49 -6.13
CA ARG A 200 -7.64 -2.09 -7.47
C ARG A 200 -8.97 -2.82 -7.66
N VAL A 201 -9.49 -3.46 -6.62
CA VAL A 201 -10.77 -4.19 -6.68
C VAL A 201 -11.97 -3.25 -6.83
N HIS A 202 -11.99 -2.14 -6.07
CA HIS A 202 -13.12 -1.22 -5.99
C HIS A 202 -13.00 0.03 -6.88
N GLY A 203 -11.86 0.20 -7.55
CA GLY A 203 -11.55 1.40 -8.30
C GLY A 203 -11.32 2.63 -7.41
N VAL A 204 -10.91 3.72 -8.05
CA VAL A 204 -10.72 5.01 -7.40
C VAL A 204 -12.07 5.67 -7.16
N VAL A 205 -12.23 6.35 -6.01
CA VAL A 205 -13.48 7.05 -5.66
C VAL A 205 -13.74 8.18 -6.65
N PRO A 206 -14.92 8.26 -7.28
CA PRO A 206 -15.31 9.42 -8.09
C PRO A 206 -15.47 10.69 -7.24
N PRO A 207 -15.20 11.89 -7.80
CA PRO A 207 -15.54 13.16 -7.17
C PRO A 207 -17.02 13.21 -6.75
N ILE A 208 -17.33 13.97 -5.69
CA ILE A 208 -18.71 14.08 -5.17
C ILE A 208 -19.67 14.65 -6.23
N ASP A 209 -19.17 15.57 -7.06
CA ASP A 209 -19.93 16.24 -8.12
C ASP A 209 -19.76 15.58 -9.49
N ALA A 210 -19.27 14.33 -9.56
CA ALA A 210 -19.21 13.60 -10.83
C ALA A 210 -20.64 13.40 -11.34
N THR A 211 -21.03 14.21 -12.32
CA THR A 211 -22.35 14.18 -12.96
C THR A 211 -22.50 12.91 -13.80
N GLU A 212 -23.75 12.53 -14.10
CA GLU A 212 -24.17 11.37 -14.89
C GLU A 212 -23.53 11.25 -16.30
N ASN A 213 -22.65 12.17 -16.70
CA ASN A 213 -21.91 12.19 -17.97
C ASN A 213 -20.52 11.56 -17.91
N ASP A 214 -20.08 11.05 -16.75
CA ASP A 214 -18.80 10.35 -16.65
C ASP A 214 -19.03 8.87 -17.00
N ASP A 215 -18.63 8.44 -18.20
CA ASP A 215 -18.92 7.11 -18.78
C ASP A 215 -18.54 5.94 -17.83
N GLN A 216 -17.60 6.16 -16.91
CA GLN A 216 -17.17 5.18 -15.91
C GLN A 216 -18.06 5.11 -14.64
N VAL A 217 -18.91 6.10 -14.38
CA VAL A 217 -19.98 6.04 -13.37
C VAL A 217 -21.17 5.26 -13.92
N VAL A 218 -21.43 5.39 -15.23
CA VAL A 218 -22.57 4.76 -15.93
C VAL A 218 -22.26 3.31 -16.32
N HIS A 219 -21.04 3.02 -16.78
CA HIS A 219 -20.57 1.67 -17.14
C HIS A 219 -19.29 1.33 -16.37
N PRO A 220 -19.39 0.87 -15.10
CA PRO A 220 -18.21 0.53 -14.28
C PRO A 220 -17.40 -0.66 -14.83
N TYR A 221 -17.98 -1.37 -15.81
CA TYR A 221 -17.37 -2.39 -16.65
C TYR A 221 -18.05 -2.31 -18.01
N ASN A 222 -17.64 -1.38 -18.87
CA ASN A 222 -17.80 -1.67 -20.29
C ASN A 222 -16.68 -2.68 -20.58
N GLU A 223 -17.04 -3.97 -20.70
CA GLU A 223 -16.49 -4.74 -21.82
C GLU A 223 -16.43 -3.73 -22.96
N SER A 224 -15.22 -3.38 -23.42
CA SER A 224 -15.13 -2.65 -24.68
C SER A 224 -15.92 -3.51 -25.64
N THR A 225 -17.15 -3.10 -25.88
CA THR A 225 -17.99 -3.57 -26.94
C THR A 225 -17.08 -3.32 -28.12
N TYR A 226 -16.47 -4.39 -28.60
CA TYR A 226 -16.41 -4.63 -30.02
C TYR A 226 -17.86 -4.46 -30.48
N ASP A 227 -18.24 -3.21 -30.68
CA ASP A 227 -19.48 -2.86 -31.31
C ASP A 227 -19.25 -3.26 -32.75
N GLU A 228 -19.63 -4.51 -33.06
CA GLU A 228 -19.60 -5.07 -34.41
C GLU A 228 -20.32 -4.15 -35.41
N SER A 229 -21.15 -3.20 -34.96
CA SER A 229 -21.78 -2.20 -35.81
C SER A 229 -20.82 -1.11 -36.33
N THR A 230 -19.66 -0.91 -35.70
CA THR A 230 -18.61 0.05 -36.13
C THR A 230 -17.68 -0.51 -37.20
N PHE A 231 -17.72 -1.82 -37.46
CA PHE A 231 -16.93 -2.47 -38.49
C PHE A 231 -17.85 -2.97 -39.61
N ASN A 232 -17.40 -2.92 -40.87
CA ASN A 232 -18.11 -3.61 -41.94
C ASN A 232 -17.81 -5.13 -41.91
N GLU A 233 -18.46 -5.93 -42.76
CA GLU A 233 -18.25 -7.39 -42.83
C GLU A 233 -16.80 -7.81 -43.16
N SER A 234 -15.93 -6.85 -43.53
CA SER A 234 -14.49 -7.06 -43.76
C SER A 234 -13.58 -6.63 -42.60
N GLY A 235 -14.14 -6.16 -41.47
CA GLY A 235 -13.37 -5.76 -40.28
C GLY A 235 -12.67 -4.40 -40.39
N ALA A 236 -13.07 -3.55 -41.35
CA ALA A 236 -12.58 -2.17 -41.45
C ALA A 236 -13.56 -1.20 -40.75
N PRO A 237 -13.05 -0.15 -40.07
CA PRO A 237 -13.90 0.83 -39.40
C PRO A 237 -14.78 1.57 -40.42
N ARG A 238 -16.05 1.77 -40.09
CA ARG A 238 -17.01 2.54 -40.89
C ARG A 238 -16.76 4.04 -40.82
#